data_AF-A0AA90PS18-F1
#
_entry.id   AF-A0AA90PS18-F1
#
_cell.length_a   1.000
_cell.length_b   1.000
_cell.length_c   1.000
_cell.angle_alpha   90.00
_cell.angle_beta   90.00
_cell.angle_gamma   90.00
#
_symmetry.space_group_name_H-M   'P 1'
#
loop_
_entity.id
_entity.type
_entity.pdbx_description
1 polymer ?
#
loop_
_entity_poly.entity_id
_entity_poly.type
_entity_poly.pdbx_seq_one_letter_code
_entity_poly.pdbx_strand_id
1 'polypeptide(L)'
;MAHAETKVLTAHVPLSLADKVDELAARLERSQGWVIKQALSDWVDQEEARSRQTREAMADVDAGRVHNHQTIQDWADSLDTNSPLPVPVVP
;
A
#
# COMPACT_ATOMS: atom_id res chain seq x y z
N MET A 1 21.89 -6.77 -21.66
CA MET A 1 21.06 -6.48 -20.47
C MET A 1 21.43 -7.50 -19.42
N ALA A 2 21.82 -7.08 -18.22
CA ALA A 2 22.21 -8.01 -17.17
C ALA A 2 21.00 -8.89 -16.81
N HIS A 3 21.15 -10.21 -16.86
CA HIS A 3 20.17 -11.10 -16.28
C HIS A 3 20.18 -10.87 -14.78
N ALA A 4 19.08 -10.36 -14.21
CA ALA A 4 18.92 -10.32 -12.77
C ALA A 4 19.02 -11.75 -12.24
N GLU A 5 19.84 -11.96 -11.20
CA GLU A 5 19.93 -13.25 -10.53
C GLU A 5 18.55 -13.62 -9.95
N THR A 6 18.12 -14.87 -10.15
CA THR A 6 16.83 -15.36 -9.65
C THR A 6 17.04 -16.51 -8.68
N LYS A 7 16.16 -16.60 -7.68
CA LYS A 7 16.13 -17.70 -6.69
C LYS A 7 14.74 -18.31 -6.69
N VAL A 8 14.67 -19.64 -6.66
CA VAL A 8 13.40 -20.37 -6.55
C VAL A 8 12.93 -20.35 -5.10
N LEU A 9 11.66 -20.00 -4.90
CA LEU A 9 10.95 -20.09 -3.64
C LEU A 9 9.84 -21.13 -3.78
N THR A 10 9.70 -22.03 -2.81
CA THR A 10 8.68 -23.09 -2.81
C THR A 10 7.85 -22.98 -1.55
N ALA A 11 6.53 -22.96 -1.70
CA ALA A 11 5.58 -22.99 -0.59
C ALA A 11 4.38 -23.85 -0.96
N HIS A 12 3.84 -24.59 0.01
CA HIS A 12 2.56 -25.25 -0.17
C HIS A 12 1.43 -24.22 0.00
N VAL A 13 0.48 -24.23 -0.93
CA VAL A 13 -0.71 -23.39 -0.88
C VAL A 13 -1.97 -24.27 -0.87
N PRO A 14 -3.08 -23.81 -0.27
CA PRO A 14 -4.36 -24.51 -0.39
C PRO A 14 -4.76 -24.66 -1.87
N LEU A 15 -5.35 -25.80 -2.25
CA LEU A 15 -5.80 -26.05 -3.62
C LEU A 15 -6.75 -24.95 -4.11
N SER A 16 -7.69 -24.52 -3.26
CA SER A 16 -8.63 -23.45 -3.58
C SER A 16 -7.97 -22.09 -3.85
N LEU A 17 -6.75 -21.87 -3.38
CA LEU A 17 -5.97 -20.67 -3.72
C LEU A 17 -5.24 -20.87 -5.06
N ALA A 18 -4.68 -22.05 -5.30
CA ALA A 18 -4.05 -22.38 -6.57
C ALA A 18 -5.06 -22.25 -7.74
N ASP A 19 -6.27 -22.79 -7.58
CA ASP A 19 -7.34 -22.70 -8.58
C ASP A 19 -7.67 -21.24 -8.94
N LYS A 20 -7.71 -20.36 -7.93
CA LYS A 20 -7.94 -18.91 -8.15
C LYS A 20 -6.78 -18.24 -8.88
N VAL A 21 -5.54 -18.64 -8.60
CA VAL A 21 -4.37 -18.12 -9.31
C VAL A 21 -4.43 -18.56 -10.78
N ASP A 22 -4.91 -19.76 -11.06
CA ASP A 22 -5.06 -20.29 -12.41
C ASP A 22 -6.11 -19.52 -13.21
N GLU A 23 -7.27 -19.27 -12.61
CA GLU A 23 -8.33 -18.45 -13.21
C GLU A 23 -7.83 -17.02 -13.51
N LEU A 24 -7.08 -16.42 -12.58
CA LEU A 24 -6.47 -15.10 -12.77
C LEU A 24 -5.43 -15.11 -13.88
N ALA A 25 -4.56 -16.11 -13.91
CA ALA A 25 -3.54 -16.27 -14.93
C ALA A 25 -4.16 -16.41 -16.32
N ALA A 26 -5.21 -17.23 -16.45
CA ALA A 26 -5.97 -17.39 -17.68
C ALA A 26 -6.63 -16.08 -18.13
N ARG A 27 -7.29 -15.36 -17.20
CA ARG A 27 -7.96 -14.08 -17.50
C ARG A 27 -6.99 -12.98 -17.91
N LEU A 28 -5.78 -12.98 -17.36
CA LEU A 28 -4.75 -11.99 -17.65
C LEU A 28 -3.84 -12.37 -18.83
N GLU A 29 -4.02 -13.57 -19.40
CA GLU A 29 -3.15 -14.15 -20.43
C GLU A 29 -1.68 -14.20 -19.98
N ARG A 30 -1.46 -14.63 -18.74
CA ARG A 30 -0.14 -14.73 -18.09
C ARG A 30 0.11 -16.12 -17.52
N SER A 31 1.37 -16.42 -17.19
CA SER A 31 1.70 -17.64 -16.45
C SER A 31 1.37 -17.48 -14.97
N GLN A 32 1.05 -18.59 -14.30
CA GLN A 32 0.90 -18.63 -12.83
C GLN A 32 2.13 -18.02 -12.13
N GLY A 33 3.33 -18.38 -12.58
CA GLY A 33 4.58 -17.85 -12.02
C GLY A 33 4.70 -16.33 -12.17
N TRP A 34 4.17 -15.74 -13.24
CA TRP A 34 4.10 -14.28 -13.38
C TRP A 34 3.12 -13.66 -12.38
N VAL A 35 1.93 -14.25 -12.22
CA VAL A 35 0.92 -13.78 -11.25
C VAL A 35 1.46 -13.85 -9.83
N ILE A 36 2.12 -14.96 -9.47
CA ILE A 36 2.74 -15.14 -8.14
C ILE A 36 3.85 -14.12 -7.92
N LYS A 37 4.72 -13.91 -8.92
CA LYS A 37 5.78 -12.90 -8.83
C LYS A 37 5.19 -11.50 -8.60
N GLN A 38 4.16 -11.14 -9.36
CA GLN A 38 3.53 -9.83 -9.26
C GLN A 38 2.88 -9.64 -7.88
N ALA A 39 2.09 -10.62 -7.43
CA ALA A 39 1.44 -10.57 -6.12
C ALA A 39 2.45 -10.47 -4.98
N LEU A 40 3.59 -11.16 -5.07
CA LEU A 40 4.65 -11.09 -4.07
C LEU A 40 5.33 -9.72 -4.06
N SER A 41 5.65 -9.17 -5.23
CA SER A 41 6.21 -7.81 -5.34
C SER A 41 5.28 -6.76 -4.75
N ASP A 42 4.00 -6.78 -5.15
CA ASP A 42 3.00 -5.82 -4.68
C ASP A 42 2.79 -5.93 -3.15
N TRP A 43 2.84 -7.15 -2.60
CA TRP A 43 2.73 -7.37 -1.16
C TRP A 43 3.94 -6.82 -0.39
N VAL A 44 5.17 -7.08 -0.87
CA VAL A 44 6.39 -6.55 -0.23
C VAL A 44 6.38 -5.02 -0.25
N ASP A 45 6.09 -4.41 -1.39
CA ASP A 45 6.03 -2.95 -1.52
C ASP A 45 4.99 -2.34 -0.56
N GLN A 46 3.84 -2.99 -0.39
CA GLN A 46 2.81 -2.57 0.56
C GLN A 46 3.29 -2.68 2.01
N GLU A 47 3.96 -3.77 2.38
CA GLU A 47 4.45 -3.96 3.74
C GLU A 47 5.57 -2.98 4.10
N GLU A 48 6.48 -2.72 3.15
CA GLU A 48 7.52 -1.71 3.30
C GLU A 48 6.92 -0.30 3.40
N ALA A 49 5.91 0.01 2.59
CA ALA A 49 5.20 1.28 2.66
C ALA A 49 4.50 1.48 4.01
N ARG A 50 3.80 0.46 4.52
CA ARG A 50 3.16 0.47 5.84
C ARG A 50 4.17 0.73 6.94
N SER A 51 5.28 0.00 6.91
CA SER A 51 6.36 0.14 7.90
C SER A 51 7.00 1.52 7.86
N ARG A 52 7.26 2.06 6.66
CA ARG A 52 7.81 3.40 6.46
C ARG A 52 6.86 4.48 6.97
N GLN A 53 5.59 4.45 6.55
CA GLN A 53 4.56 5.41 6.97
C GLN A 53 4.40 5.43 8.49
N THR A 54 4.44 4.26 9.14
CA THR A 54 4.35 4.18 10.61
C THR A 54 5.54 4.90 11.27
N ARG A 55 6.76 4.67 10.78
CA ARG A 55 7.97 5.34 11.29
C ARG A 55 7.98 6.85 11.02
N GLU A 56 7.54 7.27 9.85
CA GLU A 56 7.40 8.68 9.49
C GLU A 56 6.39 9.38 10.40
N ALA A 57 5.21 8.78 10.61
CA ALA A 57 4.19 9.31 11.50
C ALA A 57 4.68 9.42 12.96
N MET A 58 5.43 8.42 13.45
CA MET A 58 6.05 8.52 14.78
C MET A 58 7.06 9.67 14.87
N ALA A 59 7.90 9.84 13.85
CA ALA A 59 8.87 10.93 13.80
C ALA A 59 8.20 12.32 13.67
N ASP A 60 7.03 12.40 13.03
CA ASP A 60 6.23 13.62 12.97
C ASP A 60 5.65 13.97 14.35
N VAL A 61 5.16 12.97 15.09
CA VAL A 61 4.70 13.15 16.49
C VAL A 61 5.86 13.60 17.38
N ASP A 62 7.01 12.93 17.33
CA ASP A 62 8.19 13.26 18.14
C ASP A 62 8.71 14.68 17.85
N ALA A 63 8.61 15.13 16.60
CA ALA A 63 9.01 16.47 16.18
C ALA A 63 7.93 17.54 16.36
N GLY A 64 6.75 17.20 16.88
CA GLY A 64 5.64 18.12 17.04
C GLY A 64 4.99 18.58 15.72
N ARG A 65 5.25 17.89 14.61
CA ARG A 65 4.66 18.11 13.29
C ARG A 65 3.24 17.54 13.23
N VAL A 66 2.37 18.03 14.11
CA VAL A 66 0.99 17.56 14.28
C VAL A 66 0.01 18.74 14.21
N HIS A 67 -1.21 18.45 13.78
CA HIS A 67 -2.31 19.43 13.78
C HIS A 67 -3.12 19.34 15.06
N ASN A 68 -3.63 20.47 15.54
CA ASN A 68 -4.63 20.48 16.60
C ASN A 68 -5.92 19.81 16.09
N HIS A 69 -6.55 19.00 16.94
CA HIS A 69 -7.79 18.32 16.61
C HIS A 69 -8.89 19.27 16.11
N GLN A 70 -9.03 20.45 16.71
CA GLN A 70 -10.04 21.44 16.31
C GLN A 70 -9.81 21.94 14.89
N THR A 71 -8.56 22.19 14.50
CA THR A 71 -8.21 22.62 13.13
C THR A 71 -8.63 21.59 12.09
N ILE A 72 -8.47 20.29 12.41
CA ILE A 72 -8.89 19.20 11.52
C ILE A 72 -10.42 19.09 11.47
N GLN A 73 -11.12 19.26 12.61
CA GLN A 73 -12.59 19.27 12.64
C GLN A 73 -13.16 20.41 11.81
N ASP A 74 -12.71 21.65 12.04
CA ASP A 74 -13.21 22.83 11.34
C ASP A 74 -13.02 22.69 9.82
N TRP A 75 -11.87 22.15 9.40
CA TRP A 75 -11.62 21.84 8.00
C TRP A 75 -12.58 20.78 7.46
N ALA A 76 -12.75 19.66 8.15
CA ALA A 76 -13.63 18.57 7.71
C ALA A 76 -15.09 19.03 7.58
N ASP A 77 -15.58 19.81 8.55
CA ASP A 77 -16.95 20.35 8.55
C ASP A 77 -17.17 21.35 7.40
N SER A 78 -16.12 22.05 6.98
CA SER A 78 -16.21 23.01 5.87
C SER A 78 -16.35 22.35 4.49
N LEU A 79 -15.97 21.07 4.34
CA LEU A 79 -15.93 20.37 3.04
C LEU A 79 -17.30 20.21 2.39
N ASP A 80 -18.38 20.16 3.19
CA ASP A 80 -19.76 20.04 2.71
C ASP A 80 -20.44 21.42 2.50
N THR A 81 -19.67 22.51 2.58
CA THR A 81 -20.17 23.88 2.41
C THR A 81 -19.74 24.48 1.07
N ASN A 82 -20.38 25.59 0.67
CA ASN A 82 -19.99 26.34 -0.54
C ASN A 82 -18.66 27.11 -0.38
N SER A 83 -17.95 26.98 0.74
CA SER A 83 -16.69 27.68 1.00
C SER A 83 -15.77 26.81 1.88
N PRO A 84 -15.20 25.72 1.32
CA PRO A 84 -14.32 24.83 2.06
C PRO A 84 -13.04 25.55 2.48
N LEU A 85 -12.56 25.25 3.69
CA LEU A 85 -11.29 25.70 4.22
C LEU A 85 -10.13 24.98 3.50
N PRO A 86 -8.94 25.61 3.39
CA PRO A 86 -7.77 24.96 2.81
C PRO A 86 -7.34 23.76 3.66
N VAL A 87 -6.81 22.73 2.99
CA VAL A 87 -6.27 21.54 3.66
C VAL A 87 -5.16 21.95 4.64
N PRO A 88 -5.21 21.56 5.92
CA PRO A 88 -4.17 21.86 6.89
C PRO A 88 -2.81 21.26 6.46
N VAL A 89 -1.79 22.10 6.32
CA VAL A 89 -0.43 21.69 5.93
C VAL A 89 0.42 21.50 7.19
N VAL A 90 1.09 20.37 7.29
CA VAL A 90 1.99 20.05 8.42
C VAL A 90 3.01 21.20 8.61
N PRO A 91 3.22 21.71 9.84
CA PRO A 91 4.19 22.78 10.11
C PRO A 91 5.65 22.36 9.90
#